data_AF-A0A2T0TN45-F1
#
_entry.id   AF-A0A2T0TN45-F1
#
_cell.length_a   1.000
_cell.length_b   1.000
_cell.length_c   1.000
_cell.angle_alpha   90.00
_cell.angle_beta   90.00
_cell.angle_gamma   90.00
#
_symmetry.space_group_name_H-M   'P 1'
#
loop_
_entity.id
_entity.type
_entity.pdbx_description
1 polymer ?
#
loop_
_entity_poly.entity_id
_entity_poly.type
_entity_poly.pdbx_seq_one_letter_code
_entity_poly.pdbx_strand_id
1 'polypeptide(L)'
;MPLSLSDIITELENIDLESSEIRNSADSYKAAVDYFFEQIAERPTWTREEIHELRIGSQVAKAGEILGELLKPKRRRKPTA
;
A
#
# COMPACT_ATOMS: atom_id res chain seq x y z
N MET A 1 -5.41 -7.08 38.22
CA MET A 1 -4.97 -8.50 38.14
C MET A 1 -3.83 -8.55 37.15
N PRO A 2 -2.74 -9.30 37.40
CA PRO A 2 -1.69 -9.48 36.40
C PRO A 2 -2.27 -10.20 35.17
N LEU A 3 -1.88 -9.77 33.97
CA LEU A 3 -2.26 -10.43 32.72
C LEU A 3 -1.75 -11.88 32.75
N SER A 4 -2.58 -12.81 32.27
CA SER A 4 -2.11 -14.18 32.08
C SER A 4 -1.14 -14.23 30.90
N LEU A 5 -0.31 -15.28 30.85
CA LEU A 5 0.59 -15.50 29.72
C LEU A 5 -0.18 -15.57 28.38
N SER A 6 -1.39 -16.12 28.39
CA SER A 6 -2.26 -16.19 27.20
C SER A 6 -2.69 -14.81 26.72
N ASP A 7 -3.02 -13.91 27.66
CA ASP A 7 -3.43 -12.54 27.33
C ASP A 7 -2.23 -11.79 26.72
N ILE A 8 -1.04 -11.96 27.28
CA ILE A 8 0.19 -11.35 26.75
C ILE A 8 0.49 -11.83 25.33
N ILE A 9 0.36 -13.13 25.05
CA ILE A 9 0.60 -13.67 23.70
C ILE A 9 -0.41 -13.07 22.71
N THR A 10 -1.69 -12.99 23.09
CA THR A 10 -2.75 -12.44 22.24
C THR A 10 -2.48 -10.97 21.91
N GLU A 11 -2.08 -10.17 22.89
CA GLU A 11 -1.71 -8.77 22.67
C GLU A 11 -0.50 -8.63 21.74
N LEU A 12 0.51 -9.50 21.86
CA LEU A 12 1.67 -9.48 20.96
C LEU A 12 1.29 -9.82 19.52
N GLU A 13 0.38 -10.79 19.32
CA GLU A 13 -0.14 -11.13 17.99
C GLU A 13 -0.93 -9.97 17.38
N ASN A 14 -1.75 -9.28 18.17
CA ASN A 14 -2.46 -8.07 17.74
C ASN A 14 -1.50 -6.94 17.35
N ILE A 15 -0.48 -6.69 18.16
CA ILE A 15 0.54 -5.67 17.87
C ILE A 15 1.29 -5.98 16.58
N ASP A 16 1.61 -7.26 16.31
CA ASP A 16 2.28 -7.65 15.07
C ASP A 16 1.36 -7.45 13.85
N LEU A 17 0.08 -7.78 13.98
CA LEU A 17 -0.94 -7.52 12.96
C LEU A 17 -1.05 -6.02 12.65
N GLU A 18 -1.24 -5.19 13.66
CA GLU A 18 -1.32 -3.72 13.52
C GLU A 18 -0.04 -3.16 12.90
N SER A 19 1.12 -3.64 13.35
CA SER A 19 2.42 -3.24 12.80
C SER A 19 2.57 -3.62 11.33
N SER A 20 2.02 -4.76 10.92
CA SER A 20 1.99 -5.18 9.51
C SER A 20 1.07 -4.27 8.68
N GLU A 21 -0.12 -3.95 9.19
CA GLU A 21 -1.07 -3.07 8.52
C GLU A 21 -0.54 -1.64 8.34
N ILE A 22 0.13 -1.11 9.38
CA ILE A 22 0.77 0.21 9.32
C ILE A 22 1.89 0.21 8.26
N ARG A 23 2.74 -0.82 8.23
CA ARG A 23 3.81 -0.95 7.24
C ARG A 23 3.25 -1.00 5.81
N ASN A 24 2.25 -1.84 5.56
CA ASN A 24 1.61 -1.95 4.25
C ASN A 24 0.98 -0.61 3.82
N SER A 25 0.35 0.10 4.75
CA SER A 25 -0.23 1.42 4.49
C SER A 25 0.85 2.45 4.15
N ALA A 26 1.96 2.47 4.91
CA ALA A 26 3.09 3.36 4.66
C ALA A 26 3.73 3.12 3.30
N ASP A 27 3.93 1.86 2.91
CA ASP A 27 4.48 1.49 1.61
C ASP A 27 3.55 1.91 0.46
N SER A 28 2.23 1.75 0.64
CA SER A 28 1.22 2.22 -0.31
C SER A 28 1.26 3.75 -0.48
N TYR A 29 1.32 4.51 0.63
CA TYR A 29 1.44 5.96 0.59
C TYR A 29 2.73 6.42 -0.07
N LYS A 30 3.86 5.77 0.25
CA LYS A 30 5.15 6.06 -0.36
C LYS A 30 5.07 5.89 -1.88
N ALA A 31 4.54 4.77 -2.36
CA ALA A 31 4.41 4.52 -3.78
C ALA A 31 3.48 5.52 -4.50
N ALA A 32 2.40 5.98 -3.84
CA ALA A 32 1.54 7.03 -4.39
C ALA A 32 2.25 8.39 -4.49
N VAL A 33 3.08 8.72 -3.51
CA VAL A 33 3.90 9.95 -3.51
C VAL A 33 4.98 9.87 -4.59
N ASP A 34 5.65 8.73 -4.73
CA ASP A 34 6.65 8.51 -5.76
C ASP A 34 6.03 8.69 -7.17
N TYR A 35 4.88 8.05 -7.42
CA TYR A 35 4.14 8.21 -8.68
C TYR A 35 3.73 9.66 -8.95
N PHE A 36 3.24 10.38 -7.93
CA PHE A 36 2.88 11.79 -8.05
C PHE A 36 4.08 12.64 -8.51
N PHE A 37 5.26 12.43 -7.92
CA PHE A 37 6.46 13.17 -8.29
C PHE A 37 7.00 12.78 -9.66
N GLU A 38 6.93 11.51 -10.05
CA GLU A 38 7.25 11.06 -11.41
C GLU A 38 6.38 11.81 -12.45
N GLN A 39 5.07 11.87 -12.21
CA GLN A 39 4.14 12.57 -13.09
C GLN A 39 4.40 14.08 -13.13
N ILE A 40 4.69 14.73 -12.00
CA ILE A 40 5.10 16.14 -12.00
C ILE A 40 6.37 16.37 -12.82
N ALA A 41 7.35 15.46 -12.76
CA ALA A 41 8.60 15.61 -13.48
C ALA A 41 8.44 15.51 -15.01
N GLU A 42 7.42 14.80 -15.50
CA GLU A 42 7.15 14.64 -16.94
C GLU A 42 6.65 15.92 -17.62
N ARG A 43 6.08 16.86 -16.86
CA ARG A 43 5.52 18.12 -17.39
C ARG A 43 6.00 19.33 -16.57
N PRO A 44 6.65 20.33 -17.18
CA PRO A 44 7.25 21.45 -16.43
C PRO A 44 6.25 22.51 -15.94
N THR A 45 5.02 22.51 -16.45
CA THR A 45 4.00 23.53 -16.13
C THR A 45 2.69 22.89 -15.70
N TRP A 46 2.27 23.17 -14.48
CA TRP A 46 1.03 22.69 -13.89
C TRP A 46 0.23 23.86 -13.33
N THR A 47 -1.09 23.83 -13.47
CA THR A 47 -1.97 24.69 -12.68
C THR A 47 -2.17 24.12 -11.28
N ARG A 48 -2.68 24.94 -10.37
CA ARG A 48 -2.95 24.51 -8.99
C ARG A 48 -4.02 23.41 -8.94
N GLU A 49 -5.02 23.52 -9.80
CA GLU A 49 -6.11 22.57 -9.95
C GLU A 49 -5.59 21.23 -10.47
N GLU A 50 -4.75 21.23 -11.50
CA GLU A 50 -4.15 19.99 -12.05
C GLU A 50 -3.27 19.27 -11.02
N ILE A 51 -2.49 20.00 -10.21
CA ILE A 51 -1.69 19.41 -9.12
C ILE A 51 -2.61 18.76 -8.06
N HIS A 52 -3.72 19.42 -7.74
CA HIS A 52 -4.68 18.90 -6.76
C HIS A 52 -5.34 17.60 -7.26
N GLU A 53 -5.78 17.58 -8.52
CA GLU A 53 -6.35 16.39 -9.15
C GLU A 53 -5.32 15.27 -9.25
N LEU A 54 -4.08 15.58 -9.65
CA LEU A 54 -2.99 14.59 -9.72
C LEU A 54 -2.70 13.98 -8.35
N ARG A 55 -2.72 14.77 -7.27
CA ARG A 55 -2.53 14.26 -5.90
C ARG A 55 -3.60 13.26 -5.52
N ILE A 56 -4.87 13.56 -5.81
CA ILE A 56 -6.00 12.66 -5.53
C ILE A 56 -5.88 11.41 -6.41
N GLY A 57 -5.63 11.59 -7.71
CA GLY A 57 -5.50 10.53 -8.69
C GLY A 57 -4.35 9.58 -8.40
N SER A 58 -3.21 10.07 -7.91
CA SER A 58 -2.04 9.25 -7.58
C SER A 58 -2.30 8.28 -6.44
N GLN A 59 -3.08 8.70 -5.44
CA GLN A 59 -3.50 7.82 -4.35
C GLN A 59 -4.42 6.70 -4.85
N VAL A 60 -5.38 7.03 -5.73
CA VAL A 60 -6.34 6.06 -6.28
C VAL A 60 -5.68 5.11 -7.28
N ALA A 61 -4.84 5.63 -8.19
CA ALA A 61 -4.17 4.86 -9.22
C ALA A 61 -3.23 3.82 -8.61
N LYS A 62 -2.43 4.21 -7.62
CA LYS A 62 -1.52 3.26 -6.95
C LYS A 62 -2.26 2.24 -6.08
N ALA A 63 -3.32 2.65 -5.39
CA ALA A 63 -4.20 1.72 -4.67
C ALA A 63 -4.81 0.68 -5.62
N GLY A 64 -5.25 1.10 -6.81
CA GLY A 64 -5.77 0.23 -7.86
C GLY A 64 -4.71 -0.73 -8.42
N GLU A 65 -3.47 -0.27 -8.60
CA GLU A 65 -2.36 -1.11 -9.06
C GLU A 65 -2.00 -2.19 -8.03
N ILE A 66 -1.84 -1.81 -6.76
CA ILE A 66 -1.54 -2.75 -5.65
C ILE A 66 -2.65 -3.81 -5.53
N LEU A 67 -3.92 -3.40 -5.60
CA LEU A 67 -5.05 -4.34 -5.62
C LEU A 67 -5.01 -5.23 -6.86
N GLY A 68 -4.69 -4.68 -8.03
CA GLY A 68 -4.49 -5.43 -9.25
C GLY A 68 -3.40 -6.49 -9.12
N GLU A 69 -2.30 -6.19 -8.44
CA GLU A 69 -1.21 -7.13 -8.19
C GLU A 69 -1.59 -8.24 -7.20
N LEU A 70 -2.32 -7.89 -6.14
CA LEU A 70 -2.85 -8.86 -5.17
C LEU A 70 -3.90 -9.79 -5.80
N LEU A 71 -4.67 -9.29 -6.76
CA LEU A 71 -5.70 -10.04 -7.48
C LEU A 71 -5.17 -10.79 -8.71
N LYS A 72 -3.90 -10.58 -9.12
CA LYS A 72 -3.30 -11.36 -10.22
C LYS A 72 -3.31 -12.84 -9.82
N PRO A 73 -3.97 -13.73 -10.60
CA PRO A 73 -4.01 -15.15 -10.26
C PRO A 73 -2.59 -15.70 -10.28
N LYS A 74 -2.14 -16.25 -9.14
CA LYS A 74 -0.87 -16.99 -9.05
C LYS A 74 -0.89 -18.06 -10.14
N ARG A 75 -0.11 -17.86 -11.22
CA ARG A 75 0.03 -18.85 -12.30
C ARG A 75 0.48 -20.15 -11.67
N ARG A 76 -0.44 -21.12 -11.54
CA ARG A 76 -0.10 -22.49 -11.17
C ARG A 76 0.83 -23.01 -12.27
N ARG A 77 2.10 -23.24 -11.93
CA ARG A 77 3.03 -23.92 -12.84
C ARG A 77 2.39 -25.27 -13.16
N LYS A 78 2.18 -25.56 -14.45
CA LYS A 78 1.79 -26.90 -14.88
C LYS A 78 2.87 -27.87 -14.43
N PRO A 79 2.52 -29.03 -13.85
CA PRO A 79 3.49 -30.08 -13.61
C PRO A 79 4.05 -30.51 -14.97
N THR A 80 5.37 -30.43 -15.11
CA THR A 80 6.08 -30.98 -16.26
C THR A 80 5.81 -32.48 -16.27
N ALA A 81 5.25 -32.96 -17.38
CA ALA A 81 5.01 -34.38 -17.63
C ALA A 81 6.33 -35.14 -17.82
#